data_AF-A0A537EMW6-F1
#
_entry.id   AF-A0A537EMW6-F1
#
_cell.length_a   1.000
_cell.length_b   1.000
_cell.length_c   1.000
_cell.angle_alpha   90.00
_cell.angle_beta   90.00
_cell.angle_gamma   90.00
#
_symmetry.space_group_name_H-M   'P 1'
#
loop_
_entity.id
_entity.type
_entity.pdbx_description
1 polymer ?
#
loop_
_entity_poly.entity_id
_entity_poly.type
_entity_poly.pdbx_seq_one_letter_code
_entity_poly.pdbx_strand_id
1 'polypeptide(L)' 'MWETRLGDRTEFVYLLAWPDEKTMRHAWEQFRANEEWKEIKKVTSARHGDLVGEIQDRILTPTSYSPAIHAAR' A
#
# COMPACT_ATOMS: atom_id res chain seq x y z
N MET A 1 -8.24 1.49 -4.93
CA MET A 1 -7.72 2.61 -4.12
C MET A 1 -8.86 3.57 -3.90
N TRP A 2 -8.97 4.11 -2.70
CA TRP A 2 -10.01 5.04 -2.28
C TRP A 2 -9.36 6.25 -1.62
N GLU A 3 -9.94 7.42 -1.79
CA GLU A 3 -9.67 8.60 -0.97
C GLU A 3 -10.67 8.60 0.19
N THR A 4 -10.19 8.79 1.41
CA THR A 4 -11.01 8.93 2.62
C THR A 4 -10.72 10.26 3.30
N ARG A 5 -11.71 10.78 4.02
CA ARG A 5 -11.60 12.00 4.82
C ARG A 5 -11.84 11.68 6.29
N LEU A 6 -10.90 12.04 7.14
CA LEU A 6 -11.02 11.94 8.59
C LEU A 6 -10.80 13.31 9.22
N GLY A 7 -11.89 14.02 9.50
CA GLY A 7 -11.83 15.45 9.82
C GLY A 7 -11.20 16.23 8.67
N ASP A 8 -10.14 17.00 8.97
CA ASP A 8 -9.39 17.79 7.98
C ASP A 8 -8.25 16.99 7.31
N ARG A 9 -8.09 15.70 7.63
CA ARG A 9 -7.05 14.83 7.06
C ARG A 9 -7.60 14.08 5.82
N THR A 10 -6.90 14.20 4.70
CA THR A 10 -7.08 13.32 3.53
C THR A 10 -6.21 12.08 3.69
N GLU A 11 -6.78 10.91 3.47
CA GLU A 11 -6.09 9.62 3.54
C GLU A 11 -6.34 8.82 2.25
N PHE A 12 -5.36 8.02 1.84
CA PHE A 12 -5.52 7.08 0.74
C PHE A 12 -5.53 5.67 1.28
N VAL A 13 -6.57 4.92 0.97
CA VAL A 13 -6.76 3.55 1.43
C VAL A 13 -6.75 2.59 0.25
N TYR A 14 -6.06 1.47 0.40
CA TYR A 14 -6.10 0.37 -0.55
C TYR A 14 -5.94 -0.96 0.20
N LEU A 15 -6.50 -2.01 -0.38
CA LEU A 15 -6.37 -3.38 0.11
C LEU A 15 -5.68 -4.20 -0.97
N LEU A 16 -4.72 -5.02 -0.57
CA LEU A 16 -4.04 -5.97 -1.43
C LEU A 16 -4.31 -7.37 -0.92
N ALA A 17 -4.77 -8.24 -1.80
CA ALA A 17 -5.00 -9.65 -1.51
C ALA A 17 -3.78 -10.46 -1.97
N TRP A 18 -3.25 -11.28 -1.07
CA TRP A 18 -2.08 -12.13 -1.32
C TRP A 18 -2.42 -13.59 -1.06
N PRO A 19 -1.78 -14.54 -1.76
CA PRO A 19 -1.96 -15.98 -1.48
C PRO A 19 -1.53 -16.35 -0.05
N ASP A 20 -0.44 -15.75 0.43
CA ASP A 20 0.09 -15.93 1.77
C ASP A 20 0.98 -14.74 2.19
N GLU A 21 1.29 -14.68 3.48
CA GLU A 21 2.10 -13.60 4.06
C GLU A 21 3.56 -13.60 3.55
N LYS A 22 4.11 -14.77 3.21
CA LYS A 22 5.49 -14.88 2.69
C LYS A 22 5.61 -14.19 1.33
N THR A 23 4.62 -14.41 0.47
CA THR A 23 4.49 -13.79 -0.85
C THR A 23 4.33 -12.27 -0.71
N MET A 24 3.47 -11.81 0.22
CA MET A 24 3.33 -10.39 0.53
C MET A 24 4.67 -9.75 0.94
N ARG A 25 5.39 -10.37 1.88
CA ARG A 25 6.67 -9.85 2.38
C ARG A 25 7.72 -9.77 1.27
N HIS A 26 7.85 -10.82 0.47
CA HIS A 26 8.77 -10.86 -0.66
C HIS A 26 8.45 -9.77 -1.69
N ALA A 27 7.18 -9.61 -2.07
CA ALA A 27 6.78 -8.57 -3.02
C ALA A 27 7.10 -7.15 -2.51
N TRP A 28 6.86 -6.88 -1.23
CA TRP A 28 7.20 -5.59 -0.63
C TRP A 28 8.71 -5.35 -0.54
N GLU A 29 9.51 -6.38 -0.27
CA GLU A 29 10.97 -6.29 -0.29
C GLU A 29 11.49 -5.92 -1.68
N GLN A 30 11.00 -6.61 -2.71
CA GLN A 30 11.37 -6.32 -4.11
C GLN A 30 10.93 -4.91 -4.53
N PHE A 31 9.72 -4.49 -4.16
CA PHE A 31 9.23 -3.14 -4.45
C PHE A 31 10.10 -2.06 -3.82
N ARG A 32 10.49 -2.22 -2.54
CA ARG A 32 11.39 -1.26 -1.87
C ARG A 32 12.82 -1.29 -2.42
N ALA A 33 13.26 -2.41 -2.98
CA ALA A 33 14.57 -2.54 -3.60
C ALA A 33 14.65 -1.94 -5.01
N ASN A 34 13.51 -1.71 -5.68
CA ASN A 34 13.47 -1.19 -7.04
C ASN A 34 14.06 0.24 -7.13
N GLU A 35 15.15 0.39 -7.89
CA GLU A 35 15.86 1.66 -8.07
C GLU A 35 15.07 2.70 -8.85
N GLU A 36 14.29 2.28 -9.86
CA GLU A 36 13.41 3.18 -10.61
C GLU A 36 12.36 3.81 -9.67
N TRP A 37 11.78 3.01 -8.78
CA TRP A 37 10.84 3.51 -7.78
C TRP A 37 11.49 4.50 -6.81
N LYS A 38 12.72 4.22 -6.34
CA LYS A 38 13.46 5.14 -5.47
C LYS A 38 13.73 6.49 -6.16
N GLU A 39 14.11 6.46 -7.44
CA GLU A 39 14.37 7.69 -8.19
C GLU A 39 13.09 8.47 -8.43
N ILE A 40 11.99 7.81 -8.81
CA ILE A 40 10.67 8.45 -8.96
C ILE A 40 10.27 9.13 -7.64
N LYS A 41 10.39 8.42 -6.51
CA LYS A 41 10.08 8.97 -5.18
C LYS A 41 10.93 10.21 -4.90
N LYS A 42 12.23 10.16 -5.16
CA LYS A 42 13.17 11.27 -4.94
C LYS A 42 12.84 12.49 -5.80
N VAL A 43 12.69 12.32 -7.11
CA VAL A 43 12.38 13.41 -8.04
C VAL A 43 11.02 14.04 -7.73
N THR A 44 10.02 13.22 -7.43
CA THR A 44 8.68 13.69 -7.09
C THR A 44 8.70 14.51 -5.79
N SER A 45 9.39 14.01 -4.75
CA SER A 45 9.48 14.71 -3.47
C SER A 45 10.27 16.02 -3.57
N ALA A 46 11.33 16.04 -4.40
CA ALA A 46 12.09 17.26 -4.65
C ALA A 46 11.25 18.35 -5.35
N ARG A 47 10.27 17.95 -6.17
CA ARG A 47 9.41 18.88 -6.93
C ARG A 47 8.18 19.33 -6.15
N HIS A 48 7.58 18.44 -5.35
CA HIS A 48 6.26 18.64 -4.74
C HIS A 48 6.28 18.65 -3.21
N GLY A 49 7.43 18.41 -2.60
CA GLY A 49 7.53 18.11 -1.17
C GLY A 49 7.09 16.68 -0.86
N ASP A 50 7.08 16.34 0.42
CA ASP A 50 6.61 15.03 0.87
C ASP A 50 5.10 14.89 0.62
N LEU A 51 4.73 13.95 -0.24
CA LEU A 51 3.33 13.68 -0.59
C LEU A 51 2.59 12.85 0.47
N VAL A 52 3.32 12.13 1.32
CA VAL A 52 2.76 11.21 2.32
C VAL A 52 3.43 11.49 3.66
N GLY A 53 2.66 11.97 4.62
CA GLY A 53 3.17 12.24 5.97
C GLY A 53 3.24 11.01 6.87
N GLU A 54 2.28 10.10 6.75
CA GLU A 54 2.19 8.90 7.59
C GLU A 54 1.71 7.70 6.76
N ILE A 55 2.23 6.52 7.07
CA ILE A 55 1.82 5.24 6.47
C ILE A 55 1.36 4.32 7.59
N GLN A 56 0.19 3.71 7.40
CA GLN A 56 -0.38 2.71 8.29
C GLN A 56 -0.67 1.45 7.47
N ASP A 57 -0.10 0.30 7.86
CA ASP A 57 -0.36 -1.00 7.26
C ASP A 57 -0.87 -2.01 8.30
N ARG A 58 -1.74 -2.92 7.85
CA ARG A 58 -2.31 -3.99 8.68
C ARG A 58 -2.44 -5.27 7.86
N ILE A 59 -2.10 -6.40 8.47
CA ILE A 59 -2.43 -7.72 7.92
C ILE A 59 -3.85 -8.05 8.37
N LEU A 60 -4.73 -8.34 7.40
CA LEU A 60 -6.11 -8.70 7.64
C LEU A 60 -6.31 -10.19 7.35
N THR A 61 -7.02 -10.88 8.24
CA THR A 61 -7.43 -12.27 8.06
C THR A 61 -8.95 -12.31 7.81
N PRO A 62 -9.42 -12.90 6.70
CA PRO A 62 -10.85 -12.99 6.44
C PRO A 62 -11.54 -13.88 7.48
N THR A 63 -12.73 -13.46 7.89
CA THR A 63 -13.60 -14.26 8.77
C THR A 63 -14.44 -15.23 7.94
N SER A 64 -15.11 -16.19 8.59
CA SER A 64 -15.98 -17.17 7.90
C SER A 64 -17.16 -16.56 7.15
N TYR A 65 -17.57 -15.34 7.50
CA TYR A 65 -18.65 -14.59 6.85
C TYR A 65 -18.15 -13.43 5.98
N SER A 66 -16.84 -13.33 5.75
CA SER A 66 -16.29 -12.37 4.80
C SER A 66 -16.63 -12.80 3.35
N PRO A 67 -16.99 -11.87 2.45
CA PRO A 67 -17.10 -12.18 1.03
C PRO A 67 -15.80 -12.80 0.48
N ALA A 68 -15.92 -13.66 -0.52
CA ALA A 68 -14.76 -14.28 -1.15
C ALA A 68 -13.81 -13.21 -1.72
N ILE A 69 -12.58 -13.18 -1.21
CA ILE A 69 -11.52 -12.31 -1.71
C ILE A 69 -10.65 -13.13 -2.66
N HIS A 70 -10.68 -12.79 -3.94
CA HIS A 70 -9.79 -13.39 -4.93
C HIS A 70 -8.53 -12.52 -5.05
N ALA A 71 -7.36 -13.12 -4.86
CA ALA A 71 -6.10 -12.46 -5.20
C ALA A 71 -6.12 -12.10 -6.70
N ALA A 72 -5.57 -10.92 -7.04
CA ALA A 72 -5.35 -10.57 -8.44
C ALA A 72 -4.48 -11.66 -9.08
N ARG A 73 -4.90 -12.15 -10.26
CA ARG A 73 -4.18 -13.17 -11.02
C ARG A 73 -2.83 -12.65 -11.52
#